data_AF-A0A1X7SYH2-F1
#
_entry.id   AF-A0A1X7SYH2-F1
#
_cell.length_a   1.000
_cell.length_b   1.000
_cell.length_c   1.000
_cell.angle_alpha   90.00
_cell.angle_beta   90.00
_cell.angle_gamma   90.00
#
_symmetry.space_group_name_H-M   'P 1'
#
loop_
_entity.id
_entity.type
_entity.pdbx_description
1 polymer ?
#
loop_
_entity_poly.entity_id
_entity_poly.type
_entity_poly.pdbx_seq_one_letter_code
_entity_poly.pdbx_strand_id
1 'polypeptide(L)'
;EIEGLKQDLRQTKSIVGSIKREMYNVIGKLESDVTLLKENIGEYVSVIKSGATPVEVENKEILKAFTSDQVLQALDLLSLSQYKNTFSVKRVTGLELVQYNDTVLSQDLGMTSQSDRIRMMLFIEGREAVWKLLEAQSQATE
;
A
#
# COMPACT_ATOMS: atom_id res chain seq x y z
N GLU A 1 -17.53 65.04 -12.05
CA GLU A 1 -16.71 64.33 -11.03
C GLU A 1 -17.53 63.44 -10.10
N ILE A 2 -18.55 63.95 -9.39
CA ILE A 2 -19.35 63.15 -8.43
C ILE A 2 -19.98 61.89 -9.03
N GLU A 3 -20.55 61.95 -10.24
CA GLU A 3 -21.16 60.76 -10.87
C GLU A 3 -20.12 59.72 -11.30
N GLY A 4 -18.90 60.15 -11.67
CA GLY A 4 -17.78 59.24 -11.94
C GLY A 4 -17.37 58.49 -10.68
N LEU A 5 -17.20 59.20 -9.56
CA LEU A 5 -16.90 58.58 -8.27
C LEU A 5 -18.00 57.59 -7.81
N LYS A 6 -19.27 57.88 -8.08
CA LYS A 6 -20.37 56.94 -7.80
C LYS A 6 -20.30 55.69 -8.66
N GLN A 7 -19.90 55.81 -9.93
CA GLN A 7 -19.71 54.68 -10.82
C GLN A 7 -18.55 53.79 -10.37
N ASP A 8 -17.41 54.40 -10.04
CA ASP A 8 -16.23 53.69 -9.54
C ASP A 8 -16.56 52.95 -8.24
N LEU A 9 -17.27 53.59 -7.30
CA LEU A 9 -17.71 52.95 -6.07
C LEU A 9 -18.60 51.72 -6.31
N ARG A 10 -19.50 51.76 -7.30
CA ARG A 10 -20.32 50.61 -7.67
C ARG A 10 -19.46 49.47 -8.23
N GLN A 11 -18.50 49.77 -9.09
CA GLN A 11 -17.58 48.79 -9.64
C GLN A 11 -16.72 48.17 -8.54
N THR A 12 -16.13 48.97 -7.66
CA THR A 12 -15.34 48.47 -6.52
C THR A 12 -16.16 47.54 -5.62
N LYS A 13 -17.41 47.91 -5.29
CA LYS A 13 -18.30 47.03 -4.50
C LYS A 13 -18.57 45.69 -5.19
N SER A 14 -18.77 45.71 -6.50
CA SER A 14 -18.96 44.48 -7.28
C SER A 14 -17.70 43.60 -7.25
N ILE A 15 -16.53 44.19 -7.47
CA ILE A 15 -15.24 43.49 -7.43
C ILE A 15 -15.01 42.87 -6.05
N VAL A 16 -15.18 43.65 -4.98
CA VAL A 16 -15.05 43.17 -3.59
C VAL A 16 -16.02 42.02 -3.31
N GLY A 17 -17.26 42.09 -3.82
CA GLY A 17 -18.23 41.00 -3.70
C GLY A 17 -17.77 39.72 -4.40
N SER A 18 -17.19 39.82 -5.59
CA SER A 18 -16.63 38.67 -6.31
C SER A 18 -15.41 38.08 -5.61
N ILE A 19 -14.47 38.92 -5.17
CA ILE A 19 -13.29 38.49 -4.39
C ILE A 19 -13.74 37.74 -3.14
N LYS A 20 -14.74 38.26 -2.41
CA LYS A 20 -15.25 37.60 -1.20
C LYS A 20 -15.80 36.20 -1.49
N ARG A 21 -16.52 36.02 -2.61
CA ARG A 21 -17.03 34.70 -3.03
C ARG A 21 -15.89 33.75 -3.39
N GLU A 22 -14.91 34.22 -4.14
CA GLU A 22 -13.73 33.41 -4.49
C GLU A 22 -12.95 33.00 -3.24
N MET A 23 -12.76 33.90 -2.29
CA MET A 23 -12.12 33.59 -1.00
C MET A 23 -12.87 32.49 -0.24
N TYR A 24 -14.20 32.56 -0.15
CA TYR A 24 -14.98 31.50 0.49
C TYR A 24 -14.85 30.16 -0.22
N ASN A 25 -14.83 30.15 -1.55
CA ASN A 25 -14.62 28.92 -2.32
C ASN A 25 -13.23 28.31 -2.06
N VAL A 26 -12.17 29.14 -1.99
CA VAL A 26 -10.82 28.69 -1.69
C VAL A 26 -10.73 28.13 -0.27
N ILE A 27 -11.32 28.81 0.71
CA ILE A 27 -11.36 28.34 2.10
C ILE A 27 -12.05 26.98 2.18
N GLY A 28 -13.22 26.81 1.55
CA GLY A 28 -13.93 25.53 1.56
C GLY A 28 -13.12 24.38 0.92
N LYS A 29 -12.37 24.65 -0.15
CA LYS A 29 -11.45 23.66 -0.73
C LYS A 29 -10.33 23.29 0.23
N LEU A 30 -9.70 24.28 0.86
CA LEU A 30 -8.64 24.04 1.84
C LEU A 30 -9.13 23.24 3.06
N GLU A 31 -10.34 23.51 3.55
CA GLU A 31 -10.96 22.75 4.63
C GLU A 31 -11.20 21.28 4.24
N SER A 32 -11.64 21.04 3.00
CA SER A 32 -11.78 19.69 2.43
C SER A 32 -10.43 18.97 2.35
N ASP A 33 -9.39 19.62 1.81
CA ASP A 33 -8.06 19.03 1.66
C ASP A 33 -7.43 18.70 3.03
N VAL A 34 -7.61 19.58 4.02
CA VAL A 34 -7.15 19.34 5.40
C VAL A 34 -7.86 18.14 6.03
N THR A 35 -9.13 17.92 5.71
CA THR A 35 -9.89 16.77 6.21
C THR A 35 -9.34 15.47 5.64
N LEU A 36 -9.14 15.40 4.33
CA LEU A 36 -8.55 14.24 3.66
C LEU A 36 -7.13 13.93 4.18
N LEU A 37 -6.32 14.97 4.40
CA LEU A 37 -4.97 14.79 4.96
C LEU A 37 -5.00 14.20 6.38
N LYS A 38 -5.95 14.61 7.22
CA LYS A 38 -6.10 14.04 8.57
C LYS A 38 -6.51 12.58 8.54
N GLU A 39 -7.41 12.20 7.64
CA GLU A 39 -7.83 10.81 7.44
C GLU A 39 -6.64 9.94 7.02
N ASN A 40 -5.93 10.35 5.97
CA ASN A 40 -4.74 9.64 5.48
C ASN A 40 -3.67 9.51 6.57
N ILE A 41 -3.36 10.59 7.30
CA ILE A 41 -2.40 10.56 8.41
C ILE A 41 -2.87 9.60 9.52
N GLY A 42 -4.17 9.55 9.81
CA GLY A 42 -4.74 8.62 10.79
C GLY A 42 -4.47 7.16 10.42
N GLU A 43 -4.62 6.80 9.15
CA GLU A 43 -4.30 5.46 8.65
C GLU A 43 -2.80 5.13 8.81
N TYR A 44 -1.91 6.02 8.35
CA TYR A 44 -0.46 5.84 8.51
C TYR A 44 -0.03 5.72 9.98
N VAL A 45 -0.61 6.53 10.87
CA VAL A 45 -0.32 6.47 12.31
C VAL A 45 -0.82 5.16 12.92
N SER A 46 -1.96 4.64 12.48
CA SER A 46 -2.47 3.32 12.91
C SER A 46 -1.49 2.21 12.52
N VAL A 47 -1.00 2.23 11.27
CA VAL A 47 0.00 1.28 10.76
C VAL A 47 1.29 1.35 11.57
N ILE A 48 1.85 2.55 11.78
CA ILE A 48 3.08 2.71 12.57
C ILE A 48 2.91 2.22 14.01
N LYS A 49 1.76 2.52 14.67
CA LYS A 49 1.47 2.06 16.04
C LYS A 49 1.39 0.54 16.17
N SER A 50 1.00 -0.16 15.10
CA SER A 50 1.00 -1.62 15.05
C SER A 50 2.39 -2.25 14.90
N GLY A 51 3.44 -1.44 14.75
CA GLY A 51 4.80 -1.90 14.50
C GLY A 51 5.03 -2.39 13.06
N ALA A 52 3.99 -2.36 12.21
CA ALA A 52 4.09 -2.66 10.80
C ALA A 52 4.56 -1.43 10.01
N THR A 53 5.37 -1.65 8.98
CA THR A 53 5.67 -0.60 7.99
C THR A 53 4.51 -0.52 6.97
N PRO A 54 4.22 0.65 6.37
CA PRO A 54 3.23 0.74 5.28
C PRO A 54 3.49 -0.25 4.13
N VAL A 55 4.77 -0.51 3.85
CA VAL A 55 5.23 -1.51 2.86
C VAL A 55 4.85 -2.93 3.27
N GLU A 56 4.94 -3.29 4.56
CA GLU A 56 4.52 -4.60 5.06
C GLU A 56 3.01 -4.83 4.92
N VAL A 57 2.19 -3.79 5.12
CA VAL A 57 0.73 -3.87 4.97
C VAL A 57 0.36 -4.06 3.50
N GLU A 58 0.91 -3.23 2.62
CA GLU A 58 0.70 -3.33 1.18
C GLU A 58 1.15 -4.69 0.63
N ASN A 59 2.31 -5.19 1.07
CA ASN A 59 2.81 -6.51 0.69
C ASN A 59 1.87 -7.64 1.11
N LYS A 60 1.32 -7.57 2.33
CA LYS A 60 0.37 -8.59 2.80
C LYS A 60 -0.94 -8.56 2.02
N GLU A 61 -1.45 -7.39 1.65
CA GLU A 61 -2.64 -7.30 0.80
C GLU A 61 -2.39 -7.87 -0.61
N ILE A 62 -1.22 -7.60 -1.20
CA ILE A 62 -0.82 -8.20 -2.48
C ILE A 62 -0.70 -9.72 -2.34
N LEU A 63 -0.01 -10.19 -1.30
CA LEU A 63 0.18 -11.62 -1.06
C LEU A 63 -1.15 -12.33 -0.85
N LYS A 64 -2.13 -11.76 -0.16
CA LYS A 64 -3.46 -12.40 0.02
C LYS A 64 -4.15 -12.75 -1.30
N ALA A 65 -3.87 -12.02 -2.38
CA ALA A 65 -4.42 -12.29 -3.71
C ALA A 65 -3.71 -13.43 -4.46
N PHE A 66 -2.59 -13.95 -3.94
CA PHE A 66 -1.83 -14.99 -4.63
C PHE A 66 -2.56 -16.33 -4.63
N THR A 67 -2.66 -16.94 -5.81
CA THR A 67 -3.06 -18.33 -5.96
C THR A 67 -1.96 -19.28 -5.48
N SER A 68 -2.29 -20.56 -5.32
CA SER A 68 -1.29 -21.57 -4.95
C SER A 68 -0.16 -21.66 -6.00
N ASP A 69 -0.47 -21.53 -7.29
CA ASP A 69 0.55 -21.53 -8.35
C ASP A 69 1.50 -20.33 -8.24
N GLN A 70 0.98 -19.15 -7.90
CA GLN A 70 1.81 -17.95 -7.68
C GLN A 70 2.70 -18.09 -6.45
N VAL A 71 2.21 -18.72 -5.38
CA VAL A 71 3.04 -19.07 -4.21
C VAL A 71 4.14 -20.06 -4.60
N LEU A 72 3.84 -21.06 -5.42
CA LEU A 72 4.86 -22.00 -5.91
C LEU A 72 5.91 -21.32 -6.80
N GLN A 73 5.52 -20.35 -7.63
CA GLN A 73 6.46 -19.55 -8.42
C GLN A 73 7.37 -18.70 -7.52
N ALA A 74 6.82 -18.11 -6.45
CA ALA A 74 7.61 -17.36 -5.48
C ALA A 74 8.68 -18.23 -4.81
N LEU A 75 8.39 -19.52 -4.54
CA LEU A 75 9.39 -20.45 -4.00
C LEU A 75 10.60 -20.62 -4.93
N ASP A 76 10.43 -20.60 -6.26
CA ASP A 76 11.58 -20.69 -7.16
C ASP A 76 12.48 -19.46 -7.06
N LEU A 77 11.87 -18.28 -7.03
CA LEU A 77 12.61 -17.02 -6.99
C LEU A 77 13.38 -16.84 -5.68
N LEU A 78 12.86 -17.39 -4.59
CA LEU A 78 13.53 -17.41 -3.30
C LEU A 78 14.58 -18.53 -3.18
N SER A 79 14.78 -19.33 -4.24
CA SER A 79 15.63 -20.55 -4.21
C SER A 79 15.18 -21.53 -3.11
N LEU A 80 13.87 -21.69 -2.99
CA LEU A 80 13.15 -22.54 -2.03
C LEU A 80 12.35 -23.65 -2.72
N SER A 81 12.68 -23.98 -3.97
CA SER A 81 11.98 -24.97 -4.79
C SER A 81 11.88 -26.36 -4.13
N GLN A 82 12.79 -26.70 -3.23
CA GLN A 82 12.74 -27.94 -2.44
C GLN A 82 11.48 -28.09 -1.59
N TYR A 83 10.79 -26.99 -1.25
CA TYR A 83 9.58 -27.02 -0.43
C TYR A 83 8.28 -27.03 -1.27
N LYS A 84 8.37 -26.93 -2.61
CA LYS A 84 7.21 -26.84 -3.50
C LYS A 84 6.24 -28.00 -3.34
N ASN A 85 6.75 -29.23 -3.22
CA ASN A 85 5.88 -30.40 -3.08
C ASN A 85 5.01 -30.29 -1.82
N THR A 86 5.59 -29.87 -0.69
CA THR A 86 4.87 -29.68 0.57
C THR A 86 3.82 -28.58 0.45
N PHE A 87 4.17 -27.43 -0.14
CA PHE A 87 3.25 -26.30 -0.34
C PHE A 87 2.11 -26.66 -1.29
N SER A 88 2.41 -27.40 -2.36
CA SER A 88 1.43 -27.85 -3.34
C SER A 88 0.43 -28.84 -2.74
N VAL A 89 0.92 -29.86 -2.01
CA VAL A 89 0.07 -30.85 -1.33
C VAL A 89 -0.84 -30.18 -0.29
N LYS A 90 -0.30 -29.21 0.46
CA LYS A 90 -1.06 -28.41 1.43
C LYS A 90 -1.94 -27.32 0.80
N ARG A 91 -1.83 -27.12 -0.51
CA ARG A 91 -2.56 -26.10 -1.28
C ARG A 91 -2.41 -24.70 -0.68
N VAL A 92 -1.18 -24.36 -0.27
CA VAL A 92 -0.89 -23.06 0.34
C VAL A 92 -1.17 -21.97 -0.70
N THR A 93 -2.11 -21.09 -0.38
CA THR A 93 -2.38 -19.84 -1.10
C THR A 93 -1.76 -18.67 -0.35
N GLY A 94 -1.81 -17.51 -0.97
CA GLY A 94 -1.40 -16.26 -0.34
C GLY A 94 -2.14 -15.93 0.96
N LEU A 95 -3.42 -16.30 1.06
CA LEU A 95 -4.25 -16.06 2.24
C LEU A 95 -3.77 -16.86 3.46
N GLU A 96 -3.32 -18.11 3.28
CA GLU A 96 -2.68 -18.87 4.36
C GLU A 96 -1.26 -18.37 4.62
N LEU A 97 -0.51 -18.08 3.57
CA LEU A 97 0.91 -17.75 3.65
C LEU A 97 1.19 -16.54 4.54
N VAL A 98 0.37 -15.49 4.45
CA VAL A 98 0.54 -14.26 5.28
C VAL A 98 0.36 -14.49 6.78
N GLN A 99 -0.20 -15.64 7.18
CA GLN A 99 -0.41 -16.00 8.58
C GLN A 99 0.73 -16.86 9.14
N TYR A 100 1.63 -17.34 8.28
CA TYR A 100 2.71 -18.24 8.70
C TYR A 100 3.77 -17.49 9.50
N ASN A 101 4.26 -18.18 10.52
CA ASN A 101 5.35 -17.75 11.37
C ASN A 101 6.44 -18.83 11.39
N ASP A 102 7.56 -18.57 12.07
CA ASP A 102 8.69 -19.51 12.13
C ASP A 102 8.29 -20.93 12.61
N THR A 103 7.33 -21.01 13.53
CA THR A 103 6.81 -22.28 14.04
C THR A 103 6.06 -23.06 12.97
N VAL A 104 5.11 -22.43 12.26
CA VAL A 104 4.35 -23.08 11.18
C VAL A 104 5.29 -23.49 10.04
N LEU A 105 6.24 -22.64 9.66
CA LEU A 105 7.19 -22.96 8.60
C LEU A 105 8.06 -24.17 8.97
N SER A 106 8.55 -24.24 10.20
CA SER A 106 9.41 -25.34 10.66
C SER A 106 8.64 -26.64 10.87
N GLN A 107 7.52 -26.59 11.60
CA GLN A 107 6.80 -27.78 12.05
C GLN A 107 5.82 -28.30 11.00
N ASP A 108 5.05 -27.40 10.37
CA ASP A 108 3.99 -27.82 9.46
C ASP A 108 4.48 -27.94 8.02
N LEU A 109 5.42 -27.08 7.60
CA LEU A 109 5.93 -27.09 6.23
C LEU A 109 7.29 -27.78 6.09
N GLY A 110 7.87 -28.23 7.22
CA GLY A 110 9.14 -28.95 7.22
C GLY A 110 10.34 -28.12 6.79
N MET A 111 10.25 -26.78 6.87
CA MET A 111 11.38 -25.89 6.57
C MET A 111 12.38 -25.89 7.73
N THR A 112 13.20 -26.93 7.83
CA THR A 112 14.13 -27.12 8.96
C THR A 112 15.33 -26.17 8.92
N SER A 113 15.72 -25.72 7.73
CA SER A 113 16.77 -24.71 7.55
C SER A 113 16.35 -23.34 8.07
N GLN A 114 17.07 -22.80 9.05
CA GLN A 114 16.80 -21.48 9.61
C GLN A 114 16.96 -20.37 8.56
N SER A 115 17.95 -20.49 7.66
CA SER A 115 18.14 -19.49 6.59
C SER A 115 16.97 -19.47 5.61
N ASP A 116 16.39 -20.63 5.31
CA ASP A 116 15.26 -20.73 4.39
C ASP A 116 13.99 -20.16 5.01
N ARG A 117 13.76 -20.39 6.31
CA ARG A 117 12.67 -19.77 7.05
C ARG A 117 12.83 -18.26 7.12
N ILE A 118 14.04 -17.75 7.34
CA ILE A 118 14.31 -16.31 7.33
C ILE A 118 13.96 -15.71 5.96
N ARG A 119 14.38 -16.32 4.83
CA ARG A 119 13.99 -15.83 3.50
C ARG A 119 12.49 -15.80 3.29
N MET A 120 11.78 -16.86 3.70
CA MET A 120 10.33 -16.91 3.60
C MET A 120 9.64 -15.83 4.48
N MET A 121 10.12 -15.63 5.71
CA MET A 121 9.60 -14.57 6.59
C MET A 121 9.84 -13.18 6.00
N LEU A 122 11.03 -12.93 5.46
CA LEU A 122 11.35 -11.66 4.79
C LEU A 122 10.47 -11.42 3.56
N PHE A 123 10.15 -12.47 2.80
CA PHE A 123 9.21 -12.40 1.69
C PHE A 123 7.78 -12.06 2.14
N ILE A 124 7.28 -12.73 3.19
CA ILE A 124 5.94 -12.47 3.77
C ILE A 124 5.84 -11.04 4.32
N GLU A 125 6.91 -10.55 4.94
CA GLU A 125 7.02 -9.19 5.47
C GLU A 125 7.31 -8.15 4.38
N GLY A 126 7.53 -8.54 3.12
CA GLY A 126 7.82 -7.58 2.04
C GLY A 126 9.20 -6.92 2.17
N ARG A 127 10.09 -7.51 2.98
CA ARG A 127 11.48 -7.09 3.20
C ARG A 127 12.45 -7.77 2.22
N GLU A 128 12.06 -8.91 1.64
CA GLU A 128 12.67 -9.48 0.44
C GLU A 128 11.72 -9.37 -0.76
N ALA A 129 12.30 -9.04 -1.91
CA ALA A 129 11.69 -8.32 -3.01
C ALA A 129 10.54 -9.02 -3.77
N VAL A 130 9.30 -8.65 -3.45
CA VAL A 130 8.15 -8.81 -4.37
C VAL A 130 8.34 -7.99 -5.67
N TRP A 131 9.15 -6.92 -5.66
CA TRP A 131 9.43 -6.16 -6.89
C TRP A 131 10.21 -6.97 -7.94
N LYS A 132 11.05 -7.94 -7.53
CA LYS A 132 11.73 -8.85 -8.47
C LYS A 132 10.75 -9.80 -9.17
N LEU A 133 9.64 -10.16 -8.52
CA LEU A 133 8.53 -10.92 -9.11
C LEU A 133 7.79 -10.09 -10.18
N LEU A 134 7.51 -8.83 -9.87
CA LEU A 134 6.81 -7.91 -10.79
C LEU A 134 7.67 -7.58 -12.02
N GLU A 135 8.98 -7.39 -11.85
CA GLU A 135 9.90 -7.19 -12.97
C GLU A 135 10.03 -8.43 -13.85
N ALA A 136 10.17 -9.62 -13.26
CA ALA A 136 10.25 -10.87 -14.00
C ALA A 136 8.98 -11.17 -14.81
N GLN A 137 7.80 -10.73 -14.34
CA GLN A 137 6.54 -10.87 -15.09
C GLN A 137 6.40 -9.83 -16.22
N SER A 138 6.88 -8.60 -16.02
CA SER A 138 6.86 -7.55 -17.05
C SER A 138 7.79 -7.85 -18.25
N GLN A 139 8.90 -8.56 -18.03
CA GLN A 139 9.84 -8.94 -19.08
C GLN A 139 9.42 -10.18 -19.88
N ALA A 140 8.41 -10.92 -19.43
CA ALA A 140 7.87 -12.08 -20.14
C ALA A 140 6.77 -11.72 -21.16
N THR A 141 6.43 -10.43 -21.29
CA THR A 141 5.37 -9.91 -22.18
C THR A 141 5.89 -9.05 -23.34
N GLU A 142 7.20 -8.92 -23.53
CA GLU A 142 7.87 -8.37 -24.73
C GLU A 142 8.52 -9.48 -25.56
#